data_AF-A0A0V0GYG7-F1
#
_entry.id   AF-A0A0V0GYG7-F1
#
_cell.length_a   1.000
_cell.length_b   1.000
_cell.length_c   1.000
_cell.angle_alpha   90.00
_cell.angle_beta   90.00
_cell.angle_gamma   90.00
#
_symmetry.space_group_name_H-M   'P 1'
#
loop_
_entity.id
_entity.type
_entity.pdbx_description
1 polymer ?
#
loop_
_entity_poly.entity_id
_entity_poly.type
_entity_poly.pdbx_seq_one_letter_code
_entity_poly.pdbx_strand_id
1 'polypeptide(L)'
;MAEKFIIEVEPAKPAKDGKPSVGPVYRSKFAKDGFPPPIEGLDSCWDIFRLSVEKYPNNRMLGHRKIVDGKPGKYVWKTYKEVYDIVIKVGNSIRNCGVEKVSSQLYMVLC
;
A
#
# COMPACT_ATOMS: atom_id res chain seq x y z
N MET A 1 -26.84 -17.49 -8.56
CA MET A 1 -26.93 -16.24 -7.77
C MET A 1 -25.54 -15.66 -7.66
N ALA A 2 -25.34 -14.38 -7.98
CA ALA A 2 -24.03 -13.75 -7.86
C ALA A 2 -23.61 -13.70 -6.37
N GLU A 3 -22.38 -14.10 -6.05
CA GLU A 3 -21.89 -14.07 -4.68
C GLU A 3 -21.78 -12.61 -4.20
N LYS A 4 -22.38 -12.32 -3.05
CA LYS A 4 -22.41 -10.96 -2.48
C LYS A 4 -21.14 -10.76 -1.63
N PHE A 5 -20.22 -9.92 -2.10
CA PHE A 5 -18.95 -9.63 -1.43
C PHE A 5 -19.03 -8.53 -0.37
N ILE A 6 -20.19 -7.88 -0.26
CA ILE A 6 -20.47 -6.86 0.76
C ILE A 6 -21.63 -7.31 1.64
N ILE A 7 -21.48 -7.12 2.94
CA ILE A 7 -22.52 -7.41 3.93
C ILE A 7 -22.82 -6.15 4.74
N GLU A 8 -24.08 -5.97 5.09
CA GLU A 8 -24.51 -4.91 5.99
C GLU A 8 -24.05 -5.27 7.40
N VAL A 9 -23.32 -4.37 8.05
CA VAL A 9 -22.82 -4.54 9.42
C VAL A 9 -23.49 -3.61 10.41
N GLU A 10 -24.14 -2.56 9.91
CA GLU A 10 -24.88 -1.60 10.73
C GLU A 10 -26.08 -1.09 9.91
N PRO A 11 -27.30 -1.11 10.48
CA PRO A 11 -28.48 -0.62 9.79
C PRO A 11 -28.46 0.91 9.65
N ALA A 12 -29.30 1.41 8.75
CA ALA A 12 -29.52 2.84 8.59
C ALA A 12 -30.00 3.49 9.91
N LYS A 13 -29.50 4.69 10.19
CA LYS A 13 -29.86 5.49 11.36
C LYS A 13 -30.71 6.70 10.95
N PRO A 14 -31.89 6.92 11.55
CA PRO A 14 -32.69 8.10 11.27
C PRO A 14 -32.00 9.36 11.81
N ALA A 15 -32.43 10.53 11.33
CA ALA A 15 -31.96 11.81 11.85
C ALA A 15 -32.30 11.94 13.35
N LYS A 16 -31.34 12.37 14.16
CA LYS A 16 -31.52 12.54 15.61
C LYS A 16 -30.55 13.60 16.15
N ASP A 17 -30.98 14.40 17.12
CA ASP A 17 -30.14 15.38 17.85
C ASP A 17 -29.38 16.35 16.90
N GLY A 18 -30.06 16.82 15.85
CA GLY A 18 -29.48 17.72 14.84
C GLY A 18 -28.52 17.06 13.84
N LYS A 19 -28.31 15.74 13.91
CA LYS A 19 -27.52 14.98 12.94
C LYS A 19 -28.43 14.44 11.82
N PRO A 20 -28.01 14.50 10.54
CA PRO A 20 -28.77 13.97 9.41
C PRO A 20 -28.87 12.44 9.49
N SER A 21 -29.84 11.87 8.77
CA SER A 21 -29.97 10.41 8.64
C SER A 21 -28.74 9.82 7.93
N VAL A 22 -28.31 8.64 8.38
CA VAL A 22 -27.15 7.91 7.84
C VAL A 22 -27.64 6.60 7.24
N GLY A 23 -27.19 6.27 6.03
CA GLY A 23 -27.46 4.99 5.39
C GLY A 23 -26.81 3.80 6.12
N PRO A 24 -27.13 2.56 5.72
CA PRO A 24 -26.53 1.37 6.31
C PRO A 24 -25.03 1.27 5.98
N VAL A 25 -24.25 0.73 6.90
CA VAL A 25 -22.81 0.50 6.73
C VAL A 25 -22.59 -0.88 6.13
N TYR A 26 -21.88 -0.91 5.00
CA TYR A 26 -21.46 -2.15 4.36
C TYR A 26 -19.96 -2.40 4.57
N ARG A 27 -19.60 -3.67 4.80
CA ARG A 27 -18.21 -4.12 4.83
C ARG A 27 -18.00 -5.30 3.90
N SER A 28 -16.75 -5.50 3.49
CA SER A 28 -16.35 -6.70 2.77
C SER A 28 -16.64 -7.95 3.60
N LYS A 29 -17.15 -9.01 2.97
CA LYS A 29 -17.34 -10.34 3.58
C LYS A 29 -16.05 -10.87 4.24
N PHE A 30 -14.89 -10.46 3.72
CA PHE A 30 -13.57 -10.88 4.22
C PHE A 30 -13.06 -10.08 5.42
N ALA A 31 -13.73 -8.97 5.78
CA ALA A 31 -13.28 -8.06 6.85
C ALA A 31 -14.45 -7.56 7.69
N LYS A 32 -15.50 -8.38 7.85
CA LYS A 32 -16.71 -7.99 8.59
C LYS A 32 -16.37 -7.59 10.03
N ASP A 33 -15.53 -8.40 10.69
CA ASP A 33 -15.11 -8.24 12.08
C ASP A 33 -13.81 -7.41 12.20
N GLY A 34 -13.39 -6.78 11.10
CA GLY A 34 -12.09 -6.13 10.97
C GLY A 34 -11.07 -6.98 10.20
N PHE A 35 -9.87 -6.43 10.02
CA PHE A 35 -8.75 -7.15 9.44
C PHE A 35 -8.04 -7.97 10.53
N PRO A 36 -7.40 -9.10 10.19
CA PRO A 36 -6.52 -9.80 11.11
C PRO A 36 -5.42 -8.84 11.62
N PRO A 37 -4.88 -9.07 12.83
CA PRO A 37 -3.77 -8.28 13.32
C PRO A 37 -2.59 -8.34 12.33
N PRO A 38 -1.77 -7.28 12.24
CA PRO A 38 -0.57 -7.29 11.42
C PRO A 38 0.33 -8.46 11.81
N ILE A 39 1.02 -9.03 10.82
CA ILE A 39 2.02 -10.07 11.05
C ILE A 39 3.16 -9.47 11.90
N GLU A 40 3.65 -10.20 12.89
CA GLU A 40 4.78 -9.77 13.72
C GLU A 40 6.01 -9.48 12.84
N GLY A 41 6.63 -8.30 13.03
CA GLY A 41 7.74 -7.81 12.21
C GLY A 41 7.33 -7.14 10.89
N LEU A 42 6.03 -6.96 10.63
CA LEU A 42 5.49 -6.17 9.52
C LEU A 42 5.05 -4.79 10.00
N ASP A 43 6.00 -3.99 10.47
CA ASP A 43 5.71 -2.73 11.16
C ASP A 43 5.66 -1.53 10.22
N SER A 44 6.15 -1.68 8.99
CA SER A 44 6.24 -0.59 8.03
C SER A 44 6.07 -1.05 6.57
N CYS A 45 5.80 -0.08 5.68
CA CYS A 45 5.83 -0.33 4.24
C CYS A 45 7.20 -0.84 3.76
N TRP A 46 8.28 -0.48 4.47
CA TRP A 46 9.62 -0.99 4.19
C TRP A 46 9.70 -2.50 4.45
N ASP A 47 9.08 -3.00 5.52
CA ASP A 47 9.09 -4.43 5.84
C ASP A 47 8.32 -5.24 4.81
N ILE A 48 7.17 -4.75 4.33
CA ILE A 48 6.41 -5.37 3.23
C ILE A 48 7.29 -5.49 1.99
N PHE A 49 7.98 -4.41 1.63
CA PHE A 49 8.85 -4.39 0.46
C PHE A 49 10.05 -5.33 0.62
N ARG A 50 10.74 -5.26 1.76
CA ARG A 50 11.92 -6.07 2.05
C ARG A 50 11.60 -7.57 2.07
N LEU A 51 10.51 -7.98 2.70
CA LEU A 51 10.04 -9.37 2.68
C LEU A 51 9.66 -9.84 1.27
N SER A 52 9.10 -8.95 0.44
CA SER A 52 8.78 -9.27 -0.96
C SER A 52 10.04 -9.51 -1.79
N VAL A 53 11.12 -8.76 -1.52
CA VAL A 53 12.44 -8.96 -2.15
C VAL A 53 13.06 -10.29 -1.73
N GLU A 54 12.99 -10.64 -0.44
CA GLU A 54 13.49 -11.93 0.07
C GLU A 54 12.74 -13.11 -0.56
N LYS A 55 11.40 -13.01 -0.66
CA LYS A 55 10.55 -14.11 -1.13
C LYS A 55 10.54 -14.26 -2.66
N TYR A 56 10.62 -13.16 -3.40
CA TYR A 56 10.43 -13.14 -4.86
C TYR A 56 11.48 -12.28 -5.60
N PRO A 57 12.79 -12.48 -5.37
CA PRO A 57 13.83 -11.55 -5.81
C PRO A 57 13.87 -11.33 -7.33
N ASN A 58 13.57 -12.38 -8.10
CA ASN A 58 13.65 -12.37 -9.57
C ASN A 58 12.33 -12.01 -10.26
N ASN A 59 11.24 -11.80 -9.51
CA ASN A 59 9.95 -11.44 -10.09
C ASN A 59 9.97 -9.99 -10.57
N ARG A 60 9.23 -9.71 -11.66
CA ARG A 60 9.07 -8.35 -12.21
C ARG A 60 8.31 -7.49 -11.20
N MET A 61 8.92 -6.37 -10.79
CA MET A 61 8.35 -5.44 -9.82
C MET A 61 8.00 -4.10 -10.47
N LEU A 62 8.99 -3.43 -11.06
CA LEU A 62 8.83 -2.06 -11.54
C LEU A 62 8.95 -2.02 -13.06
N GLY A 63 7.82 -1.80 -13.72
CA GLY A 63 7.74 -1.63 -15.16
C GLY A 63 7.79 -0.15 -15.54
N HIS A 64 8.62 0.21 -16.50
CA HIS A 64 8.61 1.54 -17.11
C HIS A 64 8.55 1.45 -18.64
N ARG A 65 7.91 2.43 -19.29
CA ARG A 65 7.90 2.53 -20.75
C ARG A 65 9.03 3.43 -21.20
N LYS A 66 9.85 2.95 -22.13
CA LYS A 66 10.79 3.81 -22.86
C LYS A 66 10.02 4.54 -23.95
N ILE A 67 10.14 5.86 -24.00
CA ILE A 67 9.66 6.65 -25.12
C ILE A 67 10.75 6.60 -26.19
N VAL A 68 10.41 6.11 -27.38
CA VAL A 68 11.31 6.04 -28.54
C VAL A 68 10.61 6.76 -29.68
N ASP A 69 11.26 7.77 -30.26
CA ASP A 69 10.72 8.59 -31.35
C ASP A 69 9.33 9.19 -31.04
N GLY A 70 9.14 9.68 -29.81
CA GLY A 70 7.88 10.26 -29.34
C GLY A 70 6.75 9.25 -29.11
N LYS A 71 6.99 7.95 -29.35
CA LYS A 71 5.99 6.88 -29.17
C LYS A 71 6.31 6.03 -27.93
N PRO A 72 5.29 5.64 -27.15
CA PRO A 72 5.49 4.75 -26.01
C PRO A 72 5.86 3.34 -26.49
N GLY A 73 7.09 2.92 -26.19
CA GLY A 73 7.59 1.57 -26.46
C GLY A 73 7.09 0.51 -25.48
N LYS A 74 7.65 -0.70 -25.59
CA LYS A 74 7.34 -1.82 -24.69
C LYS A 74 7.77 -1.54 -23.25
N TYR A 75 7.10 -2.18 -22.30
CA TYR A 75 7.51 -2.15 -20.90
C TYR A 75 8.84 -2.86 -20.70
N VAL A 76 9.76 -2.17 -20.05
CA VAL A 76 10.98 -2.74 -19.49
C VAL A 76 10.76 -2.90 -17.99
N TRP A 77 11.09 -4.09 -17.48
CA TRP A 77 10.84 -4.46 -16.09
C TRP A 77 12.14 -4.56 -15.33
N LYS A 78 12.12 -4.08 -14.09
CA LYS A 78 13.13 -4.39 -13.07
C LYS A 78 12.61 -5.45 -12.13
N THR A 79 13.50 -6.32 -11.66
CA THR A 79 13.16 -7.30 -10.64
C THR A 79 13.11 -6.67 -9.25
N TYR A 80 12.47 -7.35 -8.29
CA TYR A 80 12.49 -6.92 -6.89
C TYR A 80 13.91 -6.70 -6.37
N LYS A 81 14.84 -7.61 -6.69
CA LYS A 81 16.25 -7.48 -6.29
C LYS A 81 16.91 -6.25 -6.88
N GLU A 82 16.73 -5.99 -8.17
CA GLU A 82 17.31 -4.80 -8.81
C GLU A 82 16.77 -3.51 -8.23
N VAL A 83 15.47 -3.45 -7.93
CA VAL A 83 14.86 -2.29 -7.27
C VAL A 83 15.38 -2.13 -5.86
N TYR A 84 15.52 -3.21 -5.10
CA TYR A 84 16.10 -3.17 -3.75
C TYR A 84 17.52 -2.59 -3.75
N ASP A 85 18.38 -3.07 -4.66
CA ASP A 85 19.75 -2.58 -4.80
C ASP A 85 19.80 -1.07 -5.12
N ILE A 86 18.80 -0.54 -5.85
CA ILE A 86 18.64 0.90 -6.10
C ILE A 86 18.19 1.63 -4.85
N VAL A 87 17.16 1.13 -4.15
CA VAL A 87 16.59 1.79 -2.96
C VAL A 87 17.62 1.88 -1.83
N ILE A 88 18.43 0.84 -1.61
CA ILE A 88 19.52 0.88 -0.63
C ILE A 88 20.54 1.98 -0.95
N LYS A 89 20.94 2.10 -2.23
CA LYS A 89 21.85 3.17 -2.67
C LYS A 89 21.26 4.56 -2.44
N VAL A 90 20.01 4.77 -2.84
CA VAL A 90 19.30 6.05 -2.65
C VAL A 90 19.17 6.37 -1.16
N GLY A 91 18.76 5.42 -0.33
CA GLY A 91 18.62 5.61 1.12
C GLY A 91 19.96 5.98 1.78
N ASN A 92 21.05 5.34 1.38
CA ASN A 92 22.39 5.69 1.87
C ASN A 92 22.83 7.09 1.43
N SER A 93 22.55 7.48 0.19
CA SER A 93 22.84 8.83 -0.30
C SER A 93 22.04 9.90 0.45
N ILE A 94 20.76 9.66 0.72
CA ILE A 94 19.91 10.57 1.49
C ILE A 94 20.45 10.76 2.91
N ARG A 95 20.88 9.68 3.57
CA ARG A 95 21.54 9.77 4.89
C ARG A 95 22.84 10.55 4.82
N ASN A 96 23.64 10.36 3.77
CA ASN A 96 24.87 11.12 3.57
C ASN A 96 24.62 12.63 3.37
N CYS A 97 23.42 13.03 2.94
CA CYS A 97 23.00 14.44 2.90
C CYS A 97 22.54 15.00 4.27
N GLY A 98 22.68 14.24 5.36
CA GLY A 98 22.32 14.68 6.72
C GLY A 98 20.86 14.48 7.10
N VAL A 99 20.09 13.71 6.32
CA VAL A 99 18.70 13.40 6.66
C VAL A 99 18.67 12.28 7.70
N GLU A 100 18.13 12.59 8.87
CA GLU A 100 18.01 11.66 9.99
C GLU A 100 16.61 11.04 10.08
N LYS A 101 16.48 9.99 10.91
CA LYS A 101 15.18 9.39 11.22
C LYS A 101 14.35 10.41 11.99
N VAL A 102 13.22 10.81 11.43
CA VAL A 102 12.20 11.54 12.20
C VAL A 102 11.58 10.56 13.20
N SER A 103 11.70 10.86 14.49
CA SER A 103 10.93 10.17 15.52
C SER A 103 9.45 10.43 15.27
N SER A 104 8.70 9.39 14.91
CA SER A 104 7.30 9.42 14.49
C SER A 104 6.42 10.33 15.34
N GLN A 105 5.94 11.43 14.75
CA GLN A 105 4.59 11.95 14.98
C GLN A 105 4.23 12.93 13.86
N LEU A 106 4.24 12.48 12.60
CA LEU A 106 3.60 13.24 11.54
C LEU A 106 2.90 12.28 10.59
N TYR A 107 1.57 12.43 10.56
CA TYR A 107 0.67 11.78 9.62
C TYR A 107 1.25 11.85 8.20
N MET A 108 1.66 10.70 7.67
CA MET A 108 1.80 10.55 6.22
C MET A 108 0.41 10.58 5.62
N VAL A 109 -0.02 11.78 5.20
CA VAL A 109 -1.00 11.93 4.12
C VAL A 109 -0.27 11.55 2.85
N LEU A 110 -0.29 10.25 2.54
CA LEU A 110 -0.08 9.70 1.22
C LEU A 110 -0.68 8.28 1.21
N CYS A 111 -2.01 8.26 1.30
CA CYS A 111 -2.87 7.31 0.62
C CYS A 111 -3.78 8.12 -0.32
#